data_AF-D7IG37-F1
#
_entry.id   AF-D7IG37-F1
#
_cell.length_a   1.000
_cell.length_b   1.000
_cell.length_c   1.000
_cell.angle_alpha   90.00
_cell.angle_beta   90.00
_cell.angle_gamma   90.00
#
_symmetry.space_group_name_H-M   'P 1'
#
loop_
_entity.id
_entity.type
_entity.pdbx_description
1 polymer ?
#
loop_
_entity_poly.entity_id
_entity_poly.type
_entity_poly.pdbx_seq_one_letter_code
_entity_poly.pdbx_strand_id
1 'polypeptide(L)'
;MINETAVRNLGFASNDEAIGELVTVECTDAPMQIIGVVKDYHQQALSKNYTPIMLIHKDKIDWLPQRYISIVMTSGNPRELVSQVQEIWNRYFADSSFDYFFLDQFFDHQYRQDEVFGVMIGSFTGLAIFISCLGLWVLVMFSCSTRTKEMGIRKVLGASRWNLFYQLVKGFFLLILIAVVIALPVAWFSMNAWLSHYAFRTDLEAWFFIVPVLLMLFISFVTVAFQTMKIIMSKPARSLRYE
;
A
#
# COMPACT_ATOMS: atom_id res chain seq x y z
N MET A 1 -5.71 21.86 -27.25
CA MET A 1 -6.29 20.52 -26.92
C MET A 1 -6.55 20.46 -25.44
N ILE A 2 -7.52 19.66 -24.99
CA ILE A 2 -7.85 19.49 -23.57
C ILE A 2 -7.95 18.00 -23.21
N ASN A 3 -7.82 17.61 -21.95
CA ASN A 3 -8.06 16.22 -21.54
C ASN A 3 -9.53 15.94 -21.20
N GLU A 4 -9.91 14.66 -21.11
CA GLU A 4 -11.26 14.22 -20.77
C GLU A 4 -11.76 14.79 -19.42
N THR A 5 -10.87 14.94 -18.43
CA THR A 5 -11.25 15.60 -17.16
C THR A 5 -11.58 17.08 -17.34
N ALA A 6 -10.85 17.80 -18.20
CA ALA A 6 -11.18 19.19 -18.52
C ALA A 6 -12.51 19.30 -19.27
N VAL A 7 -12.82 18.38 -20.20
CA VAL A 7 -14.12 18.31 -20.88
C VAL A 7 -15.26 18.23 -19.86
N ARG A 8 -15.17 17.30 -18.91
CA ARG A 8 -16.17 17.13 -17.84
C ARG A 8 -16.29 18.36 -16.95
N ASN A 9 -15.16 18.97 -16.56
CA ASN A 9 -15.17 20.14 -15.68
C ASN A 9 -15.70 21.41 -16.36
N LEU A 10 -15.53 21.52 -17.68
CA LEU A 10 -16.10 22.61 -18.47
C LEU A 10 -17.60 22.42 -18.77
N GLY A 11 -18.17 21.25 -18.42
CA GLY A 11 -19.60 20.98 -18.52
C GLY A 11 -20.07 20.44 -19.87
N PHE A 12 -19.16 19.99 -20.74
CA PHE A 12 -19.54 19.35 -22.01
C PHE A 12 -20.08 17.93 -21.78
N ALA A 13 -21.10 17.51 -22.54
CA ALA A 13 -21.73 16.20 -22.34
C ALA A 13 -20.93 15.06 -23.01
N SER A 14 -20.14 15.35 -24.05
CA SER A 14 -19.27 14.38 -24.69
C SER A 14 -17.96 15.00 -25.20
N ASN A 15 -16.97 14.14 -25.45
CA ASN A 15 -15.69 14.55 -26.03
C ASN A 15 -15.88 15.15 -27.44
N ASP A 16 -16.83 14.64 -28.23
CA ASP A 16 -17.08 15.11 -29.59
C ASP A 16 -17.76 16.48 -29.61
N GLU A 17 -18.68 16.73 -28.67
CA GLU A 17 -19.30 18.05 -28.51
C GLU A 17 -18.31 19.14 -28.07
N ALA A 18 -17.29 18.77 -27.32
CA ALA A 18 -16.27 19.72 -26.90
C ALA A 18 -15.38 20.18 -28.08
N ILE A 19 -15.27 19.39 -29.15
CA ILE A 19 -14.40 19.73 -30.29
C ILE A 19 -15.08 20.79 -31.16
N GLY A 20 -14.36 21.87 -31.41
CA GLY A 20 -14.83 23.01 -32.22
C GLY A 20 -15.44 24.14 -31.38
N GLU A 21 -15.74 23.89 -30.11
CA GLU A 21 -16.27 24.89 -29.19
C GLU A 21 -15.21 25.91 -28.75
N LEU A 22 -15.70 27.09 -28.35
CA LEU A 22 -14.88 28.23 -27.95
C LEU A 22 -14.80 28.33 -26.42
N VAL A 23 -13.58 28.40 -25.90
CA VAL A 23 -13.31 28.54 -24.46
C VAL A 23 -12.57 29.85 -24.20
N THR A 24 -13.13 30.66 -23.32
CA THR A 24 -12.47 31.87 -22.83
C THR A 24 -11.41 31.49 -21.81
N VAL A 25 -10.18 31.96 -22.00
CA VAL A 25 -9.09 31.82 -21.03
C VAL A 25 -8.76 33.17 -20.45
N GLU A 26 -8.49 33.21 -19.15
CA GLU A 26 -8.14 34.45 -18.48
C GLU A 26 -6.94 35.13 -19.14
N CYS A 27 -6.99 36.46 -19.23
CA CYS A 27 -5.95 37.29 -19.82
C CYS A 27 -5.66 36.96 -21.30
N THR A 28 -6.69 36.54 -22.06
CA THR A 28 -6.64 36.44 -23.53
C THR A 28 -7.77 37.27 -24.15
N ASP A 29 -7.48 38.00 -25.22
CA ASP A 29 -8.44 38.92 -25.86
C ASP A 29 -9.50 38.21 -26.72
N ALA A 30 -9.19 37.00 -27.19
CA ALA A 30 -10.07 36.21 -28.04
C ALA A 30 -10.24 34.80 -27.46
N PRO A 31 -11.46 34.24 -27.52
CA PRO A 31 -11.70 32.87 -27.09
C PRO A 31 -10.91 31.89 -27.96
N MET A 32 -10.44 30.80 -27.34
CA MET A 32 -9.67 29.77 -28.02
C MET A 32 -10.56 28.59 -28.39
N GLN A 33 -10.32 28.04 -29.57
CA GLN A 33 -11.07 26.87 -30.04
C GLN A 33 -10.45 25.56 -29.53
N ILE A 34 -11.30 24.65 -29.06
CA ILE A 34 -10.89 23.29 -28.72
C ILE A 34 -10.70 22.49 -30.02
N ILE A 35 -9.45 22.21 -30.37
CA ILE A 35 -9.09 21.46 -31.60
C ILE A 35 -9.01 19.93 -31.39
N GLY A 36 -9.13 19.44 -30.16
CA GLY A 36 -9.02 18.01 -29.87
C GLY A 36 -9.02 17.69 -28.39
N VAL A 37 -9.44 16.46 -28.09
CA VAL A 37 -9.51 15.88 -26.75
C VAL A 37 -8.50 14.74 -26.62
N VAL A 38 -7.68 14.77 -25.58
CA VAL A 38 -6.73 13.70 -25.25
C VAL A 38 -7.25 12.87 -24.08
N LYS A 39 -6.93 11.57 -24.05
CA LYS A 39 -7.27 10.70 -22.92
C LYS A 39 -6.59 11.18 -21.64
N ASP A 40 -7.25 10.95 -20.51
CA ASP A 40 -6.66 11.22 -19.21
C ASP A 40 -5.39 10.36 -19.00
N TYR A 41 -4.35 10.97 -18.42
CA TYR A 41 -3.11 10.28 -18.08
C TYR A 41 -2.57 10.79 -16.74
N HIS A 42 -1.84 9.94 -16.04
CA HIS A 42 -1.31 10.25 -14.72
C HIS A 42 -0.10 11.18 -14.84
N GLN A 43 -0.29 12.45 -14.47
CA GLN A 43 0.77 13.44 -14.35
C GLN A 43 1.35 13.56 -12.94
N GLN A 44 0.62 13.04 -11.96
CA GLN A 44 0.93 13.11 -10.54
C GLN A 44 0.81 11.71 -9.91
N ALA A 45 1.15 11.60 -8.63
CA ALA A 45 0.97 10.39 -7.84
C ALA A 45 -0.48 9.88 -7.95
N LEU A 46 -0.67 8.57 -7.85
CA LEU A 46 -1.99 7.90 -7.87
C LEU A 46 -2.92 8.37 -6.74
N SER A 47 -2.38 9.03 -5.72
CA SER A 47 -3.17 9.69 -4.67
C SER A 47 -3.99 10.87 -5.20
N LYS A 48 -3.56 11.51 -6.30
CA LYS A 48 -4.24 12.66 -6.91
C LYS A 48 -5.05 12.23 -8.12
N ASN A 49 -6.25 12.81 -8.24
CA ASN A 49 -7.11 12.56 -9.39
C ASN A 49 -6.51 13.21 -10.65
N TYR A 50 -7.00 12.82 -11.82
CA TYR A 50 -6.65 13.50 -13.07
C TYR A 50 -6.93 15.00 -12.94
N THR A 51 -5.91 15.81 -13.22
CA THR A 51 -6.06 17.26 -13.25
C THR A 51 -6.60 17.70 -14.61
N PRO A 52 -7.50 18.70 -14.66
CA PRO A 52 -7.86 19.34 -15.92
C PRO A 52 -6.62 19.97 -16.56
N ILE A 53 -6.34 19.63 -17.81
CA ILE A 53 -5.16 20.10 -18.55
C ILE A 53 -5.62 20.73 -19.85
N MET A 54 -5.08 21.92 -20.11
CA MET A 54 -5.12 22.56 -21.41
C MET A 54 -3.73 22.51 -22.03
N LEU A 55 -3.64 21.90 -23.21
CA LEU A 55 -2.45 21.89 -24.05
C LEU A 55 -2.59 23.01 -25.08
N ILE A 56 -1.82 24.07 -24.87
CA ILE A 56 -1.91 25.33 -25.62
C ILE A 56 -0.55 25.58 -26.28
N HIS A 57 -0.57 26.10 -27.51
CA HIS A 57 0.66 26.52 -28.19
C HIS A 57 1.21 27.77 -27.51
N LYS A 58 2.54 27.84 -27.34
CA LYS A 58 3.21 28.96 -26.64
C LYS A 58 2.77 30.33 -27.14
N ASP A 59 2.66 30.47 -28.47
CA ASP A 59 2.33 31.75 -29.13
C ASP A 59 0.88 32.22 -28.93
N LYS A 60 0.07 31.51 -28.13
CA LYS A 60 -1.32 31.88 -27.85
C LYS A 60 -1.51 32.54 -26.48
N ILE A 61 -0.53 32.43 -25.58
CA ILE A 61 -0.61 33.02 -24.24
C ILE A 61 0.71 33.67 -23.89
N ASP A 62 0.78 34.99 -24.03
CA ASP A 62 2.00 35.78 -23.84
C ASP A 62 2.49 35.80 -22.38
N TRP A 63 1.56 35.75 -21.42
CA TRP A 63 1.89 35.82 -19.99
C TRP A 63 2.40 34.50 -19.41
N LEU A 64 2.27 33.37 -20.12
CA LEU A 64 2.66 32.05 -19.63
C LEU A 64 4.10 31.73 -20.04
N PRO A 65 5.09 31.80 -19.14
CA PRO A 65 6.48 31.55 -19.50
C PRO A 65 6.69 30.08 -19.84
N GLN A 66 7.51 29.83 -20.87
CA GLN A 66 7.97 28.47 -21.17
C GLN A 66 8.92 27.99 -20.08
N ARG A 67 8.46 27.06 -19.25
CA ARG A 67 9.25 26.53 -18.14
C ARG A 67 10.19 25.40 -18.53
N TYR A 68 9.77 24.54 -19.45
CA TYR A 68 10.51 23.33 -19.81
C TYR A 68 10.49 23.08 -21.31
N ILE A 69 11.57 22.46 -21.80
CA ILE A 69 11.66 21.88 -23.13
C ILE A 69 11.80 20.38 -22.94
N SER A 70 10.87 19.61 -23.50
CA SER A 70 10.96 18.15 -23.48
C SER A 70 11.70 17.67 -24.72
N ILE A 71 12.72 16.85 -24.51
CA ILE A 71 13.50 16.23 -25.60
C ILE A 71 13.33 14.73 -25.46
N VAL A 72 12.70 14.11 -26.46
CA VAL A 72 12.49 12.67 -26.49
C VAL A 72 13.63 12.03 -27.27
N MET A 73 14.37 11.13 -26.61
CA MET A 73 15.40 10.33 -27.25
C MET A 73 14.81 9.03 -27.79
N THR A 74 15.10 8.69 -29.05
CA THR A 74 14.66 7.41 -29.65
C THR A 74 15.67 6.28 -29.41
N SER A 75 16.97 6.58 -29.37
CA SER A 75 18.04 5.63 -29.09
C SER A 75 19.34 6.35 -28.72
N GLY A 76 20.18 5.77 -27.85
CA GLY A 76 21.51 6.29 -27.55
C GLY A 76 21.83 6.37 -26.05
N ASN A 77 22.97 6.98 -25.71
CA ASN A 77 23.36 7.22 -24.33
C ASN A 77 22.79 8.56 -23.82
N PRO A 78 21.94 8.56 -22.77
CA PRO A 78 21.34 9.78 -22.22
C PRO A 78 22.35 10.87 -21.84
N ARG A 79 23.53 10.46 -21.33
CA ARG A 79 24.57 11.42 -20.91
C ARG A 79 25.19 12.15 -22.09
N GLU A 80 25.34 11.46 -23.21
CA GLU A 80 25.89 12.04 -24.43
C GLU A 80 24.94 13.09 -25.00
N LEU A 81 23.65 12.78 -25.07
CA LEU A 81 22.64 13.76 -25.51
C LEU A 81 22.63 15.00 -24.62
N VAL A 82 22.65 14.83 -23.30
CA VAL A 82 22.70 15.98 -22.38
C VAL A 82 23.93 16.85 -22.66
N SER A 83 25.10 16.25 -22.90
CA SER A 83 26.31 17.01 -23.24
C SER A 83 26.18 17.79 -24.56
N GLN A 84 25.59 17.18 -25.59
CA GLN A 84 25.37 17.84 -26.88
C GLN A 84 24.36 18.98 -26.75
N VAL A 85 23.26 18.76 -26.03
CA VAL A 85 22.24 19.78 -25.76
C VAL A 85 22.83 20.93 -24.94
N GLN A 86 23.66 20.63 -23.94
CA GLN A 86 24.33 21.64 -23.13
C GLN A 86 25.29 22.50 -23.96
N GLU A 87 26.04 21.91 -24.89
CA GLU A 87 26.94 22.67 -25.78
C GLU A 87 26.14 23.62 -26.69
N ILE A 88 25.04 23.13 -27.26
CA ILE A 88 24.13 23.94 -28.08
C ILE A 88 23.51 25.06 -27.23
N TRP A 89 23.03 24.73 -26.03
CA TRP A 89 22.43 25.69 -25.11
C TRP A 89 23.39 26.83 -24.77
N ASN A 90 24.62 26.50 -24.36
CA ASN A 90 25.63 27.49 -24.01
C ASN A 90 26.03 28.38 -25.20
N ARG A 91 25.94 27.86 -26.43
CA ARG A 91 26.25 28.64 -27.64
C ARG A 91 25.20 29.72 -27.93
N TYR A 92 23.93 29.41 -27.72
CA TYR A 92 22.82 30.33 -28.03
C TYR A 92 22.35 31.14 -26.81
N PHE A 93 22.57 30.64 -25.60
CA PHE A 93 22.05 31.18 -24.34
C PHE A 93 23.14 31.25 -23.26
N ALA A 94 24.29 31.84 -23.58
CA ALA A 94 25.46 31.90 -22.69
C ALA A 94 25.19 32.49 -21.30
N ASP A 95 24.21 33.40 -21.18
CA ASP A 95 23.85 34.07 -19.93
C ASP A 95 22.78 33.32 -19.11
N SER A 96 22.28 32.17 -19.57
CA SER A 96 21.23 31.38 -18.91
C SER A 96 21.76 30.07 -18.33
N SER A 97 21.32 29.71 -17.12
CA SER A 97 21.68 28.42 -16.52
C SER A 97 21.12 27.25 -17.34
N PHE A 98 21.91 26.19 -17.46
CA PHE A 98 21.47 24.92 -18.04
C PHE A 98 21.04 23.97 -16.93
N ASP A 99 19.75 23.98 -16.63
CA ASP A 99 19.13 23.09 -15.65
C ASP A 99 18.36 21.99 -16.37
N TYR A 100 18.63 20.73 -16.01
CA TYR A 100 17.97 19.57 -16.60
C TYR A 100 17.61 18.54 -15.53
N PHE A 101 16.60 17.74 -15.82
CA PHE A 101 16.24 16.57 -15.04
C PHE A 101 15.73 15.49 -15.98
N PHE A 102 15.89 14.23 -15.60
CA PHE A 102 15.29 13.14 -16.33
C PHE A 102 13.86 12.90 -15.83
N LEU A 103 12.94 12.67 -16.78
CA LEU A 103 11.52 12.55 -16.50
C LEU A 103 11.22 11.29 -15.67
N ASP A 104 11.95 10.20 -15.91
CA ASP A 104 11.90 8.97 -15.11
C ASP A 104 12.27 9.22 -13.65
N GLN A 105 13.38 9.90 -13.38
CA GLN A 105 13.81 10.23 -12.02
C GLN A 105 12.83 11.15 -11.29
N PHE A 106 12.23 12.09 -12.02
CA PHE A 106 11.20 12.98 -11.47
C PHE A 106 9.94 12.21 -11.06
N PHE A 107 9.48 11.27 -11.90
CA PHE A 107 8.37 10.39 -11.55
C PHE A 107 8.73 9.41 -10.43
N ASP A 108 9.94 8.84 -10.42
CA ASP A 108 10.40 7.94 -9.36
C ASP A 108 10.39 8.61 -7.99
N HIS A 109 10.80 9.89 -7.91
CA HIS A 109 10.77 10.62 -6.63
C HIS A 109 9.35 10.72 -6.05
N GLN A 110 8.34 10.80 -6.92
CA GLN A 110 6.94 10.85 -6.51
C GLN A 110 6.43 9.52 -5.94
N TYR A 111 6.92 8.38 -6.44
CA TYR A 111 6.55 7.04 -5.94
C TYR A 111 7.42 6.55 -4.77
N ARG A 112 8.67 7.03 -4.64
CA ARG A 112 9.58 6.60 -3.57
C ARG A 112 9.04 6.89 -2.16
N GLN A 113 8.22 7.94 -2.00
CA GLN A 113 7.61 8.22 -0.69
C GLN A 113 6.65 7.11 -0.27
N ASP A 114 5.81 6.64 -1.19
CA ASP A 114 4.86 5.54 -0.94
C ASP A 114 5.60 4.21 -0.71
N GLU A 115 6.67 3.94 -1.47
CA GLU A 115 7.47 2.73 -1.30
C GLU A 115 8.18 2.69 0.06
N VAL A 116 8.84 3.79 0.46
CA VAL A 116 9.51 3.89 1.75
C VAL A 116 8.51 3.77 2.90
N PHE A 117 7.34 4.39 2.78
CA PHE A 117 6.27 4.24 3.76
C PHE A 117 5.79 2.77 3.87
N GLY A 118 5.61 2.10 2.73
CA GLY A 118 5.27 0.67 2.68
C GLY A 118 6.30 -0.22 3.37
N VAL A 119 7.59 0.02 3.13
CA VAL A 119 8.69 -0.70 3.80
C VAL A 119 8.70 -0.45 5.31
N MET A 120 8.49 0.79 5.74
CA MET A 120 8.42 1.13 7.17
C MET A 120 7.26 0.40 7.86
N ILE A 121 6.04 0.50 7.33
CA ILE A 121 4.87 -0.19 7.86
C ILE A 121 5.09 -1.71 7.86
N GLY A 122 5.60 -2.28 6.76
CA GLY A 122 5.90 -3.70 6.66
C GLY A 122 6.90 -4.18 7.74
N SER A 123 7.93 -3.38 8.02
CA SER A 123 8.92 -3.69 9.07
C SER A 123 8.31 -3.67 10.48
N PHE A 124 7.48 -2.66 10.79
CA PHE A 124 6.76 -2.58 12.06
C PHE A 124 5.73 -3.70 12.21
N THR A 125 5.00 -4.05 11.14
CA THR A 125 4.07 -5.19 11.14
C THR A 125 4.81 -6.50 11.39
N GLY A 126 5.96 -6.73 10.75
CA GLY A 126 6.78 -7.90 10.98
C GLY A 126 7.24 -8.02 12.44
N LEU A 127 7.70 -6.91 13.02
CA LEU A 127 8.10 -6.85 14.43
C LEU A 127 6.92 -7.07 15.39
N ALA A 128 5.76 -6.49 15.08
CA ALA A 128 4.53 -6.69 15.85
C ALA A 128 4.05 -8.15 15.83
N ILE A 129 4.12 -8.82 14.67
CA ILE A 129 3.81 -10.25 14.54
C ILE A 129 4.79 -11.08 15.37
N PHE A 130 6.09 -10.78 15.29
CA PHE A 130 7.12 -11.49 16.06
C PHE A 130 6.87 -11.39 17.58
N ILE A 131 6.65 -10.18 18.09
CA ILE A 131 6.34 -9.94 19.50
C ILE A 131 5.03 -10.63 19.90
N SER A 132 4.02 -10.59 19.05
CA SER A 132 2.73 -11.25 19.29
C SER A 132 2.88 -12.78 19.38
N CYS A 133 3.73 -13.38 18.55
CA CYS A 133 4.05 -14.81 18.61
C CYS A 133 4.75 -15.18 19.92
N LEU A 134 5.69 -14.35 20.39
CA LEU A 134 6.34 -14.55 21.70
C LEU A 134 5.32 -14.44 22.84
N GLY A 135 4.43 -13.44 22.80
CA GLY A 135 3.37 -13.27 23.79
C GLY A 135 2.44 -14.48 23.86
N LEU A 136 1.99 -14.98 22.71
CA LEU A 136 1.18 -16.19 22.63
C LEU A 136 1.93 -17.40 23.18
N TRP A 137 3.22 -17.56 22.85
CA TRP A 137 4.04 -18.66 23.36
C TRP A 137 4.18 -18.63 24.89
N VAL A 138 4.45 -17.46 25.49
CA VAL A 138 4.52 -17.28 26.95
C VAL A 138 3.19 -17.59 27.61
N LEU A 139 2.08 -17.10 27.05
CA LEU A 139 0.74 -17.32 27.59
C LEU A 139 0.35 -18.81 27.55
N VAL A 140 0.68 -19.49 26.45
CA VAL A 140 0.50 -20.94 26.32
C VAL A 140 1.35 -21.69 27.33
N MET A 141 2.63 -21.33 27.50
CA MET A 141 3.51 -21.97 28.48
C MET A 141 2.98 -21.83 29.91
N PHE A 142 2.58 -20.63 30.32
CA PHE A 142 2.03 -20.36 31.65
C PHE A 142 0.73 -21.13 31.91
N SER A 143 -0.20 -21.09 30.94
CA SER A 143 -1.47 -21.81 31.02
C SER A 143 -1.29 -23.32 31.05
N CYS A 144 -0.29 -23.84 30.34
CA CYS A 144 0.04 -25.25 30.42
C CYS A 144 0.56 -25.62 31.81
N SER A 145 1.44 -24.80 32.41
CA SER A 145 2.02 -25.04 33.75
C SER A 145 0.94 -25.12 34.83
N THR A 146 -0.03 -24.19 34.83
CA THR A 146 -1.15 -24.19 35.77
C THR A 146 -2.08 -25.39 35.55
N ARG A 147 -2.36 -25.72 34.29
CA ARG A 147 -3.23 -26.85 33.93
C ARG A 147 -2.54 -28.22 34.00
N THR A 148 -1.21 -28.30 34.09
CA THR A 148 -0.50 -29.59 34.21
C THR A 148 -0.92 -30.36 35.47
N LYS A 149 -1.18 -29.66 36.59
CA LYS A 149 -1.66 -30.29 37.83
C LYS A 149 -3.05 -30.91 37.64
N GLU A 150 -3.99 -30.17 37.04
CA GLU A 150 -5.33 -30.67 36.73
C GLU A 150 -5.32 -31.81 35.71
N MET A 151 -4.50 -31.68 34.66
CA MET A 151 -4.35 -32.69 33.62
C MET A 151 -3.68 -33.96 34.14
N GLY A 152 -2.71 -33.85 35.06
CA GLY A 152 -2.08 -34.97 35.74
C GLY A 152 -3.09 -35.80 36.54
N ILE A 153 -3.93 -35.14 37.33
CA ILE A 153 -5.00 -35.79 38.10
C ILE A 153 -6.01 -36.46 37.15
N ARG A 154 -6.49 -35.74 36.11
CA ARG A 154 -7.44 -36.30 35.12
C ARG A 154 -6.87 -37.48 34.35
N LYS A 155 -5.55 -37.48 34.05
CA LYS A 155 -4.87 -38.58 33.37
C LYS A 155 -4.82 -39.85 34.25
N VAL A 156 -4.62 -39.70 35.56
CA VAL A 156 -4.69 -40.82 36.52
C VAL A 156 -6.13 -41.34 36.66
N LEU A 157 -7.12 -40.46 36.56
CA LEU A 157 -8.54 -40.81 36.52
C LEU A 157 -9.01 -41.40 35.16
N GLY A 158 -8.10 -41.69 34.23
CA GLY A 158 -8.42 -42.37 32.97
C GLY A 158 -8.82 -41.46 31.80
N ALA A 159 -8.64 -40.14 31.90
CA ALA A 159 -8.94 -39.24 30.79
C ALA A 159 -8.04 -39.50 29.57
N SER A 160 -8.65 -39.56 28.37
CA SER A 160 -7.91 -39.76 27.13
C SER A 160 -7.01 -38.56 26.79
N ARG A 161 -5.85 -38.83 26.19
CA ARG A 161 -4.89 -37.79 25.77
C ARG A 161 -5.51 -36.78 24.79
N TRP A 162 -6.45 -37.23 23.98
CA TRP A 162 -7.19 -36.41 23.01
C TRP A 162 -8.16 -35.43 23.68
N ASN A 163 -8.85 -35.85 24.74
CA ASN A 163 -9.79 -34.97 25.45
C ASN A 163 -9.04 -33.82 26.15
N LEU A 164 -7.87 -34.13 26.72
CA LEU A 164 -6.97 -33.13 27.32
C LEU A 164 -6.44 -32.13 26.27
N PHE A 165 -6.02 -32.63 25.10
CA PHE A 165 -5.58 -31.79 23.99
C PHE A 165 -6.69 -30.84 23.51
N TYR A 166 -7.90 -31.37 23.26
CA TYR A 166 -9.03 -30.57 22.77
C TYR A 166 -9.43 -29.47 23.75
N GLN A 167 -9.49 -29.76 25.05
CA GLN A 167 -9.87 -28.78 26.06
C GLN A 167 -8.88 -27.63 26.20
N LEU A 168 -7.59 -27.90 25.94
CA LEU A 168 -6.55 -26.89 25.92
C LEU A 168 -6.65 -26.02 24.65
N VAL A 169 -6.67 -26.66 23.48
CA VAL A 169 -6.74 -25.97 22.18
C VAL A 169 -8.00 -25.11 22.05
N LYS A 170 -9.16 -25.62 22.49
CA LYS A 170 -10.43 -24.89 22.46
C LYS A 170 -10.37 -23.57 23.23
N GLY A 171 -9.67 -23.54 24.37
CA GLY A 171 -9.53 -22.33 25.18
C GLY A 171 -8.78 -21.22 24.45
N PHE A 172 -7.71 -21.57 23.74
CA PHE A 172 -6.93 -20.62 22.94
C PHE A 172 -7.67 -20.20 21.67
N PHE A 173 -8.29 -21.15 20.97
CA PHE A 173 -9.05 -20.86 19.75
C PHE A 173 -10.19 -19.87 19.99
N LEU A 174 -10.89 -19.98 21.13
CA LEU A 174 -11.96 -19.04 21.49
C LEU A 174 -11.42 -17.61 21.63
N LEU A 175 -10.29 -17.42 22.31
CA LEU A 175 -9.66 -16.11 22.49
C LEU A 175 -9.21 -15.51 21.15
N ILE A 176 -8.64 -16.33 20.27
CA ILE A 176 -8.22 -15.89 18.93
C ILE A 176 -9.42 -15.50 18.08
N LEU A 177 -10.52 -16.26 18.15
CA LEU A 177 -11.73 -15.96 17.41
C LEU A 177 -12.33 -14.60 17.84
N ILE A 178 -12.37 -14.33 19.15
CA ILE A 178 -12.81 -13.03 19.68
C ILE A 178 -11.90 -11.92 19.17
N ALA A 179 -10.59 -12.12 19.20
CA ALA A 179 -9.64 -11.14 18.67
C ALA A 179 -9.85 -10.87 17.17
N VAL A 180 -10.08 -11.90 16.36
CA VAL A 180 -10.35 -11.76 14.92
C VAL A 180 -11.65 -11.01 14.65
N VAL A 181 -12.72 -11.31 15.41
CA VAL A 181 -14.02 -10.62 15.28
C VAL A 181 -13.91 -9.13 15.56
N ILE A 182 -13.01 -8.73 16.47
CA ILE A 182 -12.76 -7.31 16.77
C ILE A 182 -11.78 -6.69 15.76
N ALA A 183 -10.74 -7.43 15.36
CA ALA A 183 -9.71 -6.94 14.47
C ALA A 183 -10.23 -6.67 13.05
N LEU A 184 -11.15 -7.51 12.54
CA LEU A 184 -11.68 -7.38 11.18
C LEU A 184 -12.42 -6.05 10.93
N PRO A 185 -13.41 -5.63 11.75
CA PRO A 185 -14.05 -4.32 11.62
C PRO A 185 -13.08 -3.15 11.75
N VAL A 186 -12.14 -3.23 12.69
CA VAL A 186 -11.14 -2.17 12.90
C VAL A 186 -10.24 -2.05 11.66
N ALA A 187 -9.72 -3.17 11.15
CA ALA A 187 -8.90 -3.19 9.94
C ALA A 187 -9.67 -2.66 8.73
N TRP A 188 -10.93 -3.09 8.56
CA TRP A 188 -11.80 -2.62 7.49
C TRP A 188 -12.04 -1.10 7.54
N PHE A 189 -12.35 -0.56 8.72
CA PHE A 189 -12.59 0.88 8.88
C PHE A 189 -11.31 1.69 8.65
N SER A 190 -10.18 1.26 9.23
CA SER A 190 -8.88 1.92 9.02
C SER A 190 -8.43 1.90 7.56
N MET A 191 -8.59 0.76 6.86
CA MET A 191 -8.26 0.67 5.44
C MET A 191 -9.16 1.55 4.58
N ASN A 192 -10.46 1.59 4.84
CA ASN A 192 -11.37 2.47 4.10
C ASN A 192 -11.07 3.96 4.34
N ALA A 193 -10.78 4.33 5.59
CA ALA A 193 -10.39 5.69 5.93
C ALA A 193 -9.05 6.08 5.29
N TRP A 194 -8.12 5.14 5.13
CA TRP A 194 -6.87 5.36 4.42
C TRP A 194 -7.08 5.49 2.90
N LEU A 195 -7.82 4.54 2.31
CA LEU A 195 -8.10 4.51 0.86
C LEU A 195 -8.97 5.68 0.39
N SER A 196 -9.76 6.31 1.26
CA SER A 196 -10.55 7.50 0.89
C SER A 196 -9.68 8.71 0.56
N HIS A 197 -8.42 8.75 1.01
CA HIS A 197 -7.47 9.80 0.64
C HIS A 197 -6.85 9.60 -0.75
N TYR A 198 -7.05 8.44 -1.38
CA TYR A 198 -6.53 8.15 -2.72
C TYR A 198 -7.64 8.30 -3.76
N ALA A 199 -7.39 9.11 -4.78
CA ALA A 199 -8.31 9.26 -5.91
C ALA A 199 -8.47 7.95 -6.71
N PHE A 200 -7.37 7.23 -6.89
CA PHE A 200 -7.37 5.89 -7.49
C PHE A 200 -7.17 4.86 -6.38
N ARG A 201 -8.26 4.24 -5.95
CA ARG A 201 -8.27 3.20 -4.92
C ARG A 201 -8.45 1.82 -5.53
N THR A 202 -7.77 0.83 -4.96
CA THR A 202 -8.08 -0.58 -5.22
C THR A 202 -9.26 -0.99 -4.36
N ASP A 203 -10.15 -1.81 -4.89
CA ASP A 203 -11.26 -2.36 -4.11
C ASP A 203 -10.74 -3.34 -3.05
N LEU A 204 -11.27 -3.20 -1.83
CA LEU A 204 -10.93 -4.09 -0.72
C LEU A 204 -11.56 -5.47 -0.95
N GLU A 205 -10.84 -6.33 -1.65
CA GLU A 205 -11.25 -7.71 -1.84
C GLU A 205 -11.15 -8.52 -0.53
N ALA A 206 -12.05 -9.49 -0.35
CA ALA A 206 -12.12 -10.28 0.87
C ALA A 206 -10.82 -11.06 1.20
N TRP A 207 -10.01 -11.39 0.19
CA TRP A 207 -8.78 -12.15 0.38
C TRP A 207 -7.73 -11.40 1.20
N PHE A 208 -7.70 -10.05 1.15
CA PHE A 208 -6.82 -9.22 1.97
C PHE A 208 -7.03 -9.44 3.47
N PHE A 209 -8.25 -9.86 3.87
CA PHE A 209 -8.59 -10.15 5.26
C PHE A 209 -8.49 -11.64 5.59
N ILE A 210 -8.89 -12.50 4.65
CA ILE A 210 -8.91 -13.96 4.87
C ILE A 210 -7.49 -14.52 5.01
N VAL A 211 -6.55 -14.11 4.14
CA VAL A 211 -5.19 -14.65 4.13
C VAL A 211 -4.45 -14.38 5.45
N PRO A 212 -4.41 -13.15 5.99
CA PRO A 212 -3.76 -12.88 7.28
C PRO A 212 -4.42 -13.62 8.44
N VAL A 213 -5.76 -13.72 8.47
CA VAL A 213 -6.49 -14.44 9.52
C VAL A 213 -6.15 -15.93 9.50
N LEU A 214 -6.15 -16.55 8.31
CA LEU A 214 -5.78 -17.96 8.17
C LEU A 214 -4.32 -18.21 8.58
N LEU A 215 -3.42 -17.32 8.18
CA LEU A 215 -2.00 -17.42 8.53
C LEU A 215 -1.79 -17.28 10.05
N MET A 216 -2.50 -16.34 10.70
CA MET A 216 -2.47 -16.16 12.15
C MET A 216 -3.01 -17.40 12.89
N LEU A 217 -4.16 -17.94 12.44
CA LEU A 217 -4.74 -19.16 12.99
C LEU A 217 -3.79 -20.35 12.83
N PHE A 218 -3.14 -20.47 11.68
CA PHE A 218 -2.17 -21.52 11.41
C PHE A 218 -0.95 -21.44 12.34
N ILE A 219 -0.32 -20.26 12.46
CA ILE A 219 0.84 -20.07 13.36
C ILE A 219 0.46 -20.36 14.81
N SER A 220 -0.70 -19.88 15.25
CA SER A 220 -1.17 -20.13 16.61
C SER A 220 -1.43 -21.61 16.86
N PHE A 221 -2.11 -22.29 15.93
CA PHE A 221 -2.36 -23.72 16.01
C PHE A 221 -1.05 -24.52 16.08
N VAL A 222 -0.08 -24.23 15.22
CA VAL A 222 1.24 -24.89 15.24
C VAL A 222 1.96 -24.69 16.58
N THR A 223 1.94 -23.46 17.11
CA THR A 223 2.59 -23.12 18.39
C THR A 223 1.96 -23.87 19.56
N VAL A 224 0.63 -23.86 19.65
CA VAL A 224 -0.13 -24.55 20.71
C VAL A 224 0.05 -26.07 20.58
N ALA A 225 -0.06 -26.62 19.36
CA ALA A 225 0.08 -28.04 19.12
C ALA A 225 1.48 -28.55 19.52
N PHE A 226 2.54 -27.85 19.10
CA PHE A 226 3.92 -28.20 19.43
C PHE A 226 4.16 -28.21 20.94
N GLN A 227 3.75 -27.15 21.65
CA GLN A 227 3.93 -27.05 23.10
C GLN A 227 3.12 -28.13 23.85
N THR A 228 1.89 -28.41 23.39
CA THR A 228 1.03 -29.42 24.00
C THR A 228 1.61 -30.83 23.83
N MET A 229 2.10 -31.18 22.63
CA MET A 229 2.76 -32.46 22.37
C MET A 229 4.00 -32.65 23.24
N LYS A 230 4.85 -31.61 23.34
CA LYS A 230 6.05 -31.63 24.19
C LYS A 230 5.71 -31.99 25.65
N ILE A 231 4.61 -31.46 26.17
CA ILE A 231 4.17 -31.71 27.55
C ILE A 231 3.57 -33.10 27.71
N ILE A 232 2.69 -33.54 26.80
CA ILE A 232 2.08 -34.87 26.85
C ILE A 232 3.13 -35.99 26.75
N MET A 233 4.19 -35.78 25.96
CA MET A 233 5.30 -36.73 25.77
C MET A 233 6.37 -36.65 26.88
N SER A 234 6.39 -35.59 27.69
CA SER A 234 7.32 -35.50 28.82
C SER A 234 6.96 -36.55 29.89
N LYS A 235 7.96 -37.31 30.37
CA LYS A 235 7.75 -38.45 31.28
C LYS A 235 7.20 -37.97 32.64
N PRO A 236 6.07 -38.52 33.14
CA PRO A 236 5.43 -38.09 34.38
C PRO A 236 6.30 -38.29 35.63
N ALA A 237 7.27 -39.20 35.58
CA ALA A 237 8.11 -39.57 36.73
C ALA A 237 8.99 -38.42 37.26
N ARG A 238 9.15 -37.31 36.52
CA ARG A 238 9.92 -36.13 36.99
C ARG A 238 9.06 -35.05 37.64
N SER A 239 7.74 -35.01 37.43
CA SER A 239 6.88 -33.94 37.97
C SER A 239 6.35 -34.22 39.38
N LEU A 240 6.47 -35.45 39.87
CA LEU A 240 6.11 -35.84 41.25
C LEU A 240 7.32 -35.91 42.19
N ARG A 241 8.54 -35.72 41.66
CA ARG A 241 9.79 -35.76 42.43
C ARG A 241 10.41 -34.37 42.64
N TYR A 242 9.78 -33.34 42.07
CA TYR A 242 9.99 -31.95 42.46
C TYR A 242 8.82 -31.55 43.36
N GLU A 243 8.93 -31.94 44.63
CA GLU A 243 8.76 -30.93 45.68
C GLU A 243 9.72 -29.76 45.41
#